data_AF-A0A496UUU2-F1
#
_entry.id   AF-A0A496UUU2-F1
#
_cell.length_a   1.000
_cell.length_b   1.000
_cell.length_c   1.000
_cell.angle_alpha   90.00
_cell.angle_beta   90.00
_cell.angle_gamma   90.00
#
_symmetry.space_group_name_H-M   'P 1'
#
loop_
_entity.id
_entity.type
_entity.pdbx_description
1 polymer ?
#
loop_
_entity_poly.entity_id
_entity_poly.type
_entity_poly.pdbx_seq_one_letter_code
_entity_poly.pdbx_strand_id
1 'polypeptide(L)'
;MKRARSATELFRRLDAGEIVPVTTSNWQGWEERFDVTDRVLTGMGAPILVVRWPLGERRRHWGIVEESQAAERVVRPMATGAEVKALIAKRMAAYERMWDG
;
A
#
# COMPACT_ATOMS: atom_id res chain seq x y z
N MET A 1 -14.17 -6.48 2.06
CA MET A 1 -12.89 -7.21 1.78
C MET A 1 -12.50 -8.02 3.01
N LYS A 2 -11.93 -9.23 2.87
CA LYS A 2 -11.43 -10.02 4.01
C LYS A 2 -10.01 -9.62 4.38
N ARG A 3 -9.67 -9.56 5.67
CA ARG A 3 -8.31 -9.28 6.16
C ARG A 3 -7.38 -10.48 5.95
N ALA A 4 -6.11 -10.23 5.63
CA ALA A 4 -5.11 -11.29 5.67
C ALA A 4 -4.77 -11.67 7.12
N ARG A 5 -4.65 -12.97 7.38
CA ARG A 5 -4.35 -13.53 8.70
C ARG A 5 -2.87 -13.91 8.87
N SER A 6 -2.12 -13.96 7.76
CA SER A 6 -0.68 -14.20 7.75
C SER A 6 -0.02 -13.46 6.60
N ALA A 7 1.29 -13.26 6.69
CA ALA A 7 2.09 -12.69 5.60
C ALA A 7 2.06 -13.57 4.33
N THR A 8 2.06 -14.90 4.48
CA THR A 8 1.95 -15.83 3.34
C THR A 8 0.60 -15.66 2.62
N GLU A 9 -0.49 -15.53 3.36
CA GLU A 9 -1.81 -15.26 2.78
C GLU A 9 -1.84 -13.88 2.10
N LEU A 10 -1.24 -12.86 2.73
CA LEU A 10 -1.13 -11.52 2.16
C LEU A 10 -0.45 -11.58 0.78
N PHE A 11 0.77 -12.13 0.69
CA PHE A 11 1.51 -12.17 -0.57
C PHE A 11 0.80 -12.97 -1.66
N ARG A 12 0.18 -14.11 -1.31
CA ARG A 12 -0.61 -14.89 -2.27
C ARG A 12 -1.76 -14.08 -2.86
N ARG A 13 -2.43 -13.26 -2.06
CA ARG A 13 -3.56 -12.42 -2.50
C ARG A 13 -3.10 -11.20 -3.29
N LEU A 14 -1.99 -10.59 -2.89
CA LEU A 14 -1.36 -9.50 -3.64
C LEU A 14 -0.92 -9.96 -5.04
N ASP A 15 -0.41 -11.20 -5.17
CA ASP A 15 -0.05 -11.79 -6.46
C ASP A 15 -1.29 -12.04 -7.35
N ALA A 16 -2.42 -12.38 -6.74
CA ALA A 16 -3.71 -12.44 -7.44
C ALA A 16 -4.29 -11.06 -7.81
N GLY A 17 -3.55 -9.97 -7.55
CA GLY A 17 -3.99 -8.60 -7.82
C GLY A 17 -5.03 -8.06 -6.84
N GLU A 18 -5.26 -8.75 -5.72
CA GLU A 18 -6.26 -8.33 -4.74
C GLU A 18 -5.76 -7.14 -3.90
N ILE A 19 -6.68 -6.22 -3.61
CA ILE A 19 -6.48 -5.23 -2.56
C ILE A 19 -6.74 -5.91 -1.22
N VAL A 20 -5.76 -5.87 -0.31
CA VAL A 20 -5.79 -6.66 0.92
C VAL A 20 -5.76 -5.75 2.16
N PRO A 21 -6.82 -5.74 2.99
CA PRO A 21 -6.79 -5.06 4.26
C PRO A 21 -5.97 -5.88 5.29
N VAL A 22 -5.24 -5.17 6.14
CA VAL A 22 -4.42 -5.70 7.24
C VAL A 22 -4.60 -4.81 8.47
N THR A 23 -4.52 -5.40 9.66
CA THR A 23 -4.50 -4.59 10.89
C THR A 23 -3.16 -3.86 11.01
N THR A 24 -3.12 -2.73 11.72
CA THR A 24 -1.85 -2.02 12.00
C THR A 24 -0.84 -2.93 12.70
N SER A 25 -1.28 -3.75 13.66
CA SER A 25 -0.41 -4.71 14.34
C SER A 25 0.17 -5.78 13.40
N ASN A 26 -0.65 -6.33 12.49
CA ASN A 26 -0.15 -7.27 11.48
C ASN A 26 0.82 -6.60 10.51
N TRP A 27 0.51 -5.37 10.08
CA TRP A 27 1.40 -4.60 9.23
C TRP A 27 2.76 -4.39 9.90
N GLN A 28 2.80 -3.93 11.15
CA GLN A 28 4.04 -3.74 11.90
C GLN A 28 4.88 -5.02 11.98
N GLY A 29 4.24 -6.19 12.14
CA GLY A 29 4.95 -7.47 12.16
C GLY A 29 5.41 -7.97 10.79
N TRP A 30 4.96 -7.37 9.68
CA TRP A 30 5.24 -7.82 8.32
C TRP A 30 5.96 -6.78 7.44
N GLU A 31 6.03 -5.52 7.87
CA GLU A 31 6.57 -4.42 7.07
C GLU A 31 8.04 -4.63 6.68
N GLU A 32 8.80 -5.34 7.50
CA GLU A 32 10.19 -5.74 7.23
C GLU A 32 10.35 -6.59 5.96
N ARG A 33 9.27 -7.25 5.53
CA ARG A 33 9.23 -8.06 4.30
C ARG A 33 8.98 -7.22 3.06
N PHE A 34 8.73 -5.92 3.25
CA PHE A 34 8.57 -4.94 2.21
C PHE A 34 9.77 -3.98 2.21
N ASP A 35 10.23 -3.68 1.01
CA ASP A 35 11.18 -2.60 0.77
C ASP A 35 10.38 -1.32 0.54
N VAL A 36 10.30 -0.47 1.58
CA VAL A 36 9.63 0.83 1.51
C VAL A 36 10.52 1.80 0.74
N THR A 37 10.17 2.08 -0.51
CA THR A 37 10.98 2.93 -1.39
C THR A 37 10.64 4.41 -1.28
N ASP A 38 9.45 4.74 -0.78
CA ASP A 38 9.02 6.13 -0.61
C ASP A 38 7.92 6.25 0.46
N ARG A 39 7.80 7.43 1.06
CA ARG A 39 6.77 7.79 2.03
C ARG A 39 6.19 9.14 1.67
N VAL A 40 5.01 9.13 1.06
CA VAL A 40 4.32 10.34 0.65
C VAL A 40 3.45 10.86 1.79
N LEU A 41 3.78 12.04 2.29
CA LEU A 41 3.00 12.71 3.32
C LEU A 41 1.70 13.24 2.73
N THR A 42 0.57 12.82 3.31
CA THR A 42 -0.74 13.39 3.02
C THR A 42 -1.04 14.43 4.10
N GLY A 43 -1.35 15.68 3.74
CA GLY A 43 -1.35 16.81 4.68
C GLY A 43 -2.06 16.59 6.03
N MET A 44 -3.23 15.94 6.05
CA MET A 44 -3.97 15.60 7.29
C MET A 44 -4.19 14.10 7.52
N GLY A 45 -3.76 13.25 6.58
CA GLY A 45 -3.92 11.81 6.64
C GLY A 45 -2.65 11.08 7.07
N ALA A 46 -2.79 9.77 7.33
CA ALA A 46 -1.62 8.92 7.43
C ALA A 46 -0.90 8.83 6.07
N PRO A 47 0.45 8.79 6.08
CA PRO A 47 1.22 8.78 4.86
C PRO A 47 0.93 7.55 3.99
N ILE A 48 1.00 7.74 2.68
CA ILE A 48 0.97 6.65 1.72
C ILE A 48 2.39 6.10 1.60
N LEU A 49 2.58 4.81 1.89
CA LEU A 49 3.87 4.15 1.71
C LEU A 49 3.92 3.55 0.30
N VAL A 50 5.02 3.77 -0.42
CA VAL A 50 5.34 3.03 -1.63
C VAL A 50 6.23 1.86 -1.25
N VAL A 51 5.80 0.66 -1.63
CA VAL A 51 6.50 -0.56 -1.23
C VAL A 51 6.81 -1.44 -2.43
N ARG A 52 7.89 -2.19 -2.29
CA ARG A 52 8.22 -3.33 -3.13
C ARG A 52 8.29 -4.58 -2.27
N TRP A 53 7.99 -5.74 -2.84
CA TRP A 53 8.28 -7.02 -2.19
C TRP A 53 8.78 -8.04 -3.20
N PRO A 54 9.62 -8.99 -2.76
CA PRO A 54 10.03 -10.11 -3.59
C PRO A 54 8.88 -11.10 -3.74
N LEU A 55 8.66 -11.61 -4.95
CA LEU A 55 7.89 -12.83 -5.17
C LEU A 55 8.73 -13.76 -6.06
N GLY A 56 9.33 -14.77 -5.43
CA GLY A 56 10.35 -15.60 -6.08
C GLY A 56 11.63 -14.82 -6.44
N GLU A 57 12.54 -15.47 -7.16
CA GLU A 57 13.92 -15.00 -7.33
C GLU A 57 14.10 -13.81 -8.31
N ARG A 58 13.08 -13.40 -9.08
CA ARG A 58 13.30 -12.51 -10.24
C ARG A 58 12.30 -11.37 -10.47
N ARG A 59 11.22 -11.23 -9.69
CA ARG A 59 10.24 -10.14 -9.90
C ARG A 59 10.01 -9.35 -8.61
N ARG A 60 10.23 -8.04 -8.70
CA ARG A 60 9.82 -7.08 -7.66
C ARG A 60 8.44 -6.56 -8.01
N HIS A 61 7.47 -6.87 -7.15
CA HIS A 61 6.12 -6.34 -7.29
C HIS A 61 6.07 -4.95 -6.66
N TRP A 62 5.20 -4.09 -7.20
CA TRP A 62 4.97 -2.76 -6.68
C TRP A 62 3.66 -2.72 -5.90
N GLY A 63 3.57 -1.83 -4.93
CA GLY A 63 2.31 -1.55 -4.29
C GLY A 63 2.34 -0.26 -3.47
N ILE A 64 1.17 0.10 -2.97
CA ILE A 64 1.03 1.14 -1.96
C ILE A 64 0.39 0.59 -0.70
N VAL A 65 0.72 1.20 0.43
CA VAL A 65 0.06 0.96 1.71
C VAL A 65 -0.57 2.26 2.16
N GLU A 66 -1.89 2.22 2.33
CA GLU A 66 -2.71 3.36 2.75
C GLU A 66 -3.45 3.00 4.04
N GLU A 67 -3.63 3.97 4.94
CA GLU A 67 -4.55 3.79 6.07
C GLU A 67 -5.99 3.91 5.54
N SER A 68 -6.79 2.87 5.70
CA SER A 68 -8.19 2.88 5.24
C SER A 68 -9.12 3.44 6.30
N GLN A 69 -8.82 3.19 7.57
CA GLN A 69 -9.54 3.65 8.76
C GLN A 69 -8.65 3.43 9.97
N ALA A 70 -9.05 3.94 11.13
CA ALA A 70 -8.29 3.80 12.37
C ALA A 70 -7.91 2.32 12.63
N ALA A 71 -6.60 2.09 12.85
CA ALA A 71 -6.01 0.77 13.10
C ALA A 71 -6.10 -0.26 11.93
N GLU A 72 -6.46 0.18 10.72
CA GLU A 72 -6.50 -0.67 9.53
C GLU A 72 -5.76 -0.03 8.35
N ARG A 73 -4.89 -0.84 7.74
CA ARG A 73 -4.18 -0.50 6.51
C ARG A 73 -4.69 -1.35 5.37
N VAL A 74 -4.50 -0.86 4.16
CA VAL A 74 -4.77 -1.58 2.93
C VAL A 74 -3.49 -1.61 2.12
N VAL A 75 -3.11 -2.82 1.70
CA VAL A 75 -2.03 -3.03 0.74
C VAL A 75 -2.67 -3.22 -0.63
N ARG A 76 -2.29 -2.38 -1.59
CA ARG A 76 -2.78 -2.42 -2.96
C ARG A 76 -1.62 -2.80 -3.89
N PRO A 77 -1.70 -3.92 -4.61
CA PRO A 77 -0.71 -4.27 -5.62
C PRO A 77 -0.86 -3.38 -6.84
N MET A 78 0.27 -3.07 -7.45
CA MET A 78 0.42 -2.20 -8.62
C MET A 78 1.33 -2.91 -9.62
N ALA A 79 1.06 -2.80 -10.92
CA ALA A 79 1.86 -3.50 -11.91
C ALA A 79 3.24 -2.85 -12.06
N THR A 80 3.32 -1.52 -11.92
CA THR A 80 4.57 -0.77 -12.12
C THR A 80 4.71 0.42 -11.18
N GLY A 81 5.95 0.90 -11.00
CA GLY A 81 6.21 2.15 -10.30
C GLY A 81 5.62 3.38 -11.00
N ALA A 82 5.38 3.33 -12.32
CA ALA A 82 4.71 4.42 -13.04
C ALA A 82 3.23 4.54 -12.64
N GLU A 83 2.54 3.40 -12.50
CA GLU A 83 1.16 3.38 -12.02
C GLU A 83 1.06 3.85 -10.56
N VAL A 84 2.03 3.49 -9.72
CA VAL A 84 2.13 4.02 -8.34
C VAL A 84 2.16 5.54 -8.36
N LYS A 85 3.07 6.14 -9.16
CA LYS A 85 3.20 7.60 -9.26
C LYS A 85 1.91 8.26 -9.75
N ALA A 86 1.27 7.69 -10.77
CA ALA A 86 0.01 8.21 -11.31
C ALA A 86 -1.12 8.15 -10.26
N LEU A 87 -1.22 7.07 -9.49
CA LEU A 87 -2.21 6.93 -8.44
C LEU A 87 -1.97 7.94 -7.31
N ILE A 88 -0.73 8.11 -6.86
CA ILE A 88 -0.37 9.09 -5.83
C ILE A 88 -0.70 10.51 -6.29
N ALA A 89 -0.32 10.89 -7.51
CA ALA A 89 -0.65 12.20 -8.07
C ALA A 89 -2.18 12.44 -8.10
N LYS A 90 -2.96 11.43 -8.51
CA LYS A 90 -4.43 11.51 -8.47
C LYS A 90 -4.97 11.69 -7.06
N ARG A 91 -4.39 11.02 -6.06
CA ARG A 91 -4.78 11.16 -4.64
C ARG A 91 -4.44 12.55 -4.11
N MET A 92 -3.23 13.06 -4.36
CA MET A 92 -2.80 14.38 -3.92
C MET A 92 -3.67 15.50 -4.53
N ALA A 93 -3.94 15.42 -5.84
CA ALA A 93 -4.85 16.37 -6.49
C ALA A 93 -6.30 16.30 -5.97
N ALA A 94 -6.73 15.17 -5.40
CA ALA A 94 -8.02 15.08 -4.73
C ALA A 94 -8.00 15.76 -3.36
N TYR A 95 -6.89 15.65 -2.61
CA TYR A 95 -6.72 16.34 -1.33
C TYR A 95 -6.63 17.86 -1.51
N GLU A 96 -5.89 18.35 -2.50
CA GLU A 96 -5.76 19.78 -2.80
C GLU A 96 -7.12 20.43 -3.11
N ARG A 97 -7.97 19.76 -3.92
CA ARG A 97 -9.32 20.26 -4.22
C ARG A 97 -10.26 20.32 -3.02
N MET A 98 -10.02 19.53 -1.97
CA MET A 98 -10.80 19.63 -0.72
C MET A 98 -10.39 20.84 0.12
N TRP A 99 -9.23 21.43 -0.15
CA TRP A 99 -8.70 22.59 0.57
C TRP A 99 -9.02 23.93 -0.13
N ASP A 100 -9.00 23.95 -1.47
CA ASP A 100 -9.30 25.15 -2.26
C ASP A 100 -10.81 25.47 -2.38
N GLY A 101 -11.67 24.83 -1.57
CA GLY A 101 -13.13 24.92 -1.61
C GLY A 101 -13.73 25.59 -0.38
#